data_AF-A0A0N0LHK9-F1
#
_entry.id   AF-A0A0N0LHK9-F1
#
_cell.length_a   1.000
_cell.length_b   1.000
_cell.length_c   1.000
_cell.angle_alpha   90.00
_cell.angle_beta   90.00
_cell.angle_gamma   90.00
#
_symmetry.space_group_name_H-M   'P 1'
#
loop_
_entity.id
_entity.type
_entity.pdbx_description
1 polymer ?
#
loop_
_entity_poly.entity_id
_entity_poly.type
_entity_poly.pdbx_seq_one_letter_code
_entity_poly.pdbx_strand_id
1 'polypeptide(L)'
;MNFIKNNLSESKKKINVVLTFRIDESDIKSSEFANFKIVDFSDVLLKNNYHPSKDSELNKLEYLSKEIINSEDNIVIYNTGSSLEDFDTISEMLKPYELIINNILVPNESKRQQQLADGQKAYRDHSRWLHFYPGEIEENHKYFAEKIKTLKAKYQNTETKILEI
;
A
#
# COMPACT_ATOMS: atom_id res chain seq x y z
N MET A 1 9.52 23.24 -24.55
CA MET A 1 10.38 23.21 -23.35
C MET A 1 10.81 21.77 -23.13
N ASN A 2 12.11 21.51 -23.26
CA ASN A 2 12.72 20.18 -23.22
C ASN A 2 12.89 19.70 -21.77
N PHE A 3 12.20 18.63 -21.37
CA PHE A 3 12.36 17.98 -20.06
C PHE A 3 13.04 16.61 -20.12
N ILE A 4 13.70 16.28 -21.24
CA ILE A 4 14.38 14.99 -21.39
C ILE A 4 15.83 15.24 -21.76
N LYS A 5 16.67 15.37 -20.73
CA LYS A 5 18.10 15.02 -20.75
C LYS A 5 18.71 15.37 -19.39
N ASN A 6 18.74 14.37 -18.51
CA ASN A 6 19.86 14.04 -17.63
C ASN A 6 19.45 12.89 -16.70
N ASN A 7 19.43 11.67 -17.23
CA ASN A 7 19.59 10.47 -16.40
C ASN A 7 20.85 9.76 -16.91
N LEU A 8 21.99 10.41 -16.67
CA LEU A 8 23.32 9.85 -16.88
C LEU A 8 23.59 8.87 -15.74
N SER A 9 23.50 7.57 -16.06
CA SER A 9 24.15 6.44 -15.41
C SER A 9 24.50 6.59 -13.91
N GLU A 10 23.50 6.78 -13.06
CA GLU A 10 23.64 6.41 -11.66
C GLU A 10 23.64 4.89 -11.59
N SER A 11 24.51 4.32 -10.74
CA SER A 11 24.56 2.88 -10.52
C SER A 11 23.15 2.33 -10.28
N LYS A 12 22.77 1.24 -10.97
CA LYS A 12 21.45 0.62 -10.85
C LYS A 12 21.06 0.49 -9.38
N LYS A 13 20.08 1.28 -8.96
CA LYS A 13 19.61 1.31 -7.59
C LYS A 13 18.86 0.03 -7.29
N LYS A 14 19.45 -0.83 -6.47
CA LYS A 14 18.85 -2.08 -6.00
C LYS A 14 18.34 -1.89 -4.58
N ILE A 15 17.17 -1.29 -4.44
CA ILE A 15 16.42 -1.28 -3.18
C ILE A 15 15.29 -2.29 -3.24
N ASN A 16 14.93 -2.85 -2.09
CA ASN A 16 13.71 -3.61 -1.94
C ASN A 16 12.56 -2.68 -1.58
N VAL A 17 11.50 -2.69 -2.38
CA VAL A 17 10.28 -1.91 -2.18
C VAL A 17 9.19 -2.84 -1.68
N VAL A 18 8.66 -2.51 -0.50
CA VAL A 18 7.54 -3.22 0.12
C VAL A 18 6.41 -2.24 0.33
N LEU A 19 5.23 -2.57 -0.20
CA LEU A 19 4.01 -1.81 0.03
C LEU A 19 3.02 -2.67 0.82
N THR A 20 2.03 -2.02 1.42
CA THR A 20 1.02 -2.73 2.22
C THR A 20 -0.40 -2.46 1.75
N PHE A 21 -1.28 -3.40 2.02
CA PHE A 21 -2.71 -3.24 1.79
C PHE A 21 -3.49 -3.58 3.05
N ARG A 22 -3.95 -2.54 3.76
CA ARG A 22 -4.67 -2.64 5.06
C ARG A 22 -3.87 -3.39 6.14
N ILE A 23 -2.61 -2.99 6.31
CA ILE A 23 -1.73 -3.42 7.40
C ILE A 23 -1.46 -2.20 8.29
N ASP A 24 -1.57 -2.40 9.59
CA ASP A 24 -1.25 -1.38 10.59
C ASP A 24 0.25 -1.31 10.88
N GLU A 25 0.75 -0.16 11.34
CA GLU A 25 2.16 0.05 11.67
C GLU A 25 2.70 -1.00 12.68
N SER A 26 1.88 -1.40 13.65
CA SER A 26 2.25 -2.39 14.67
C SER A 26 2.65 -3.74 14.09
N ASP A 27 2.12 -4.09 12.91
CA ASP A 27 2.42 -5.34 12.22
C ASP A 27 3.75 -5.29 11.44
N ILE A 28 4.31 -4.10 11.26
CA ILE A 28 5.51 -3.84 10.45
C ILE A 28 6.74 -3.60 11.33
N LYS A 29 6.54 -3.30 12.62
CA LYS A 29 7.61 -3.16 13.62
C LYS A 29 8.20 -4.50 14.07
N SER A 30 8.49 -5.38 13.11
CA SER A 30 9.14 -6.67 13.34
C SER A 30 10.64 -6.58 13.02
N SER A 31 11.41 -7.55 13.54
CA SER A 31 12.83 -7.70 13.18
C SER A 31 13.05 -7.96 11.68
N GLU A 32 12.01 -8.37 10.95
CA GLU A 32 12.05 -8.64 9.51
C GLU A 32 12.37 -7.37 8.70
N PHE A 33 11.91 -6.21 9.18
CA PHE A 33 12.09 -4.92 8.51
C PHE A 33 13.13 -4.02 9.20
N ALA A 34 14.01 -4.59 10.04
CA ALA A 34 15.00 -3.82 10.80
C ALA A 34 15.96 -2.99 9.91
N ASN A 35 16.22 -3.46 8.68
CA ASN A 35 17.09 -2.77 7.70
C ASN A 35 16.28 -2.04 6.62
N PHE A 36 15.00 -1.76 6.88
CA PHE A 36 14.14 -0.99 5.99
C PHE A 36 13.85 0.37 6.61
N LYS A 37 13.82 1.40 5.75
CA LYS A 37 13.17 2.65 6.05
C LYS A 37 11.66 2.41 6.09
N ILE A 38 11.06 2.52 7.27
CA ILE A 38 9.61 2.40 7.46
C ILE A 38 9.00 3.78 7.30
N VAL A 39 7.99 3.91 6.44
CA VAL A 39 7.35 5.18 6.09
C VAL A 39 5.83 5.06 6.19
N ASP A 40 5.19 5.97 6.93
CA ASP A 40 3.74 6.16 6.84
C ASP A 40 3.39 6.87 5.54
N PHE A 41 2.49 6.31 4.75
CA PHE A 41 2.04 7.02 3.55
C PHE A 41 1.35 8.35 3.88
N SER A 42 0.70 8.47 5.04
CA SER A 42 0.10 9.73 5.50
C SER A 42 1.15 10.83 5.64
N ASP A 43 2.36 10.49 6.12
CA ASP A 43 3.47 11.43 6.24
C ASP A 43 3.99 11.86 4.87
N VAL A 44 4.01 10.95 3.89
CA VAL A 44 4.37 11.28 2.50
C VAL A 44 3.38 12.28 1.92
N LEU A 45 2.08 12.08 2.14
CA LEU A 45 1.04 13.00 1.69
C LEU A 45 1.18 14.37 2.35
N LEU A 46 1.41 14.42 3.67
CA LEU A 46 1.61 15.66 4.42
C LEU A 46 2.84 16.44 3.94
N LYS A 47 3.98 15.77 3.75
CA LYS A 47 5.22 16.39 3.23
C LYS A 47 5.03 17.04 1.86
N ASN A 48 4.13 16.49 1.05
CA ASN A 48 3.83 16.98 -0.29
C ASN A 48 2.63 17.96 -0.32
N ASN A 49 2.12 18.39 0.85
CA ASN A 49 0.95 19.27 0.99
C ASN A 49 -0.31 18.73 0.29
N TYR A 50 -0.50 17.41 0.27
CA TYR A 50 -1.66 16.78 -0.35
C TYR A 50 -2.96 17.23 0.34
N HIS A 51 -3.94 17.64 -0.47
CA HIS A 51 -5.24 18.11 -0.03
C HIS A 51 -6.36 17.31 -0.73
N PRO A 52 -7.11 16.45 0.00
CA PRO A 52 -8.10 15.54 -0.59
C PRO A 52 -9.16 16.19 -1.48
N SER A 53 -9.51 17.45 -1.24
CA SER A 53 -10.50 18.17 -2.04
C SER A 53 -9.94 18.93 -3.25
N LYS A 54 -8.62 18.97 -3.42
CA LYS A 54 -7.94 19.73 -4.48
C LYS A 54 -7.10 18.85 -5.38
N ASP A 55 -6.47 17.84 -4.77
CA ASP A 55 -5.54 16.95 -5.45
C ASP A 55 -6.23 15.65 -5.87
N SER A 56 -5.86 15.15 -7.04
CA SER A 56 -6.39 13.91 -7.57
C SER A 56 -5.80 12.68 -6.88
N GLU A 57 -6.44 11.53 -7.04
CA GLU A 57 -5.86 10.25 -6.61
C GLU A 57 -4.51 9.98 -7.29
N LEU A 58 -4.32 10.43 -8.53
CA LEU A 58 -3.04 10.29 -9.24
C LEU A 58 -1.91 11.04 -8.51
N ASN A 59 -2.20 12.20 -7.91
CA ASN A 59 -1.20 12.94 -7.14
C ASN A 59 -0.71 12.15 -5.93
N LYS A 60 -1.59 11.38 -5.26
CA LYS A 60 -1.18 10.49 -4.17
C LYS A 60 -0.16 9.46 -4.64
N LEU A 61 -0.46 8.81 -5.77
CA LEU A 61 0.40 7.78 -6.35
C LEU A 61 1.73 8.36 -6.82
N GLU A 62 1.74 9.56 -7.41
CA GLU A 62 2.97 10.27 -7.77
C GLU A 62 3.84 10.58 -6.55
N TYR A 63 3.25 11.01 -5.43
CA TYR A 63 3.99 11.28 -4.20
C TYR A 63 4.58 9.99 -3.60
N LEU A 64 3.82 8.90 -3.61
CA LEU A 64 4.32 7.59 -3.20
C LEU A 64 5.50 7.15 -4.08
N SER A 65 5.34 7.20 -5.39
CA SER A 65 6.39 6.80 -6.34
C SER A 65 7.64 7.66 -6.19
N LYS A 66 7.50 8.97 -5.97
CA LYS A 66 8.65 9.86 -5.69
C LYS A 66 9.38 9.47 -4.40
N GLU A 67 8.67 9.13 -3.33
CA GLU A 67 9.28 8.66 -2.09
C GLU A 67 10.11 7.38 -2.33
N ILE A 68 9.59 6.44 -3.12
CA ILE A 68 10.28 5.20 -3.49
C ILE A 68 11.52 5.49 -4.35
N ILE A 69 11.35 6.29 -5.42
CA ILE A 69 12.42 6.63 -6.36
C ILE A 69 13.57 7.33 -5.63
N ASN A 70 13.27 8.20 -4.67
CA ASN A 70 14.28 8.96 -3.93
C ASN A 70 14.88 8.20 -2.73
N SER A 71 14.32 7.06 -2.31
CA SER A 71 14.77 6.33 -1.10
C SER A 71 16.10 5.60 -1.31
N GLU A 72 17.19 5.98 -0.66
CA GLU A 72 18.48 5.26 -0.80
C GLU A 72 18.46 3.87 -0.16
N ASP A 73 17.62 3.67 0.86
CA ASP A 73 17.45 2.42 1.58
C ASP A 73 16.32 1.56 1.01
N ASN A 74 16.33 0.28 1.37
CA ASN A 74 15.14 -0.57 1.27
C ASN A 74 13.98 0.11 2.01
N ILE A 75 12.78 0.08 1.45
CA ILE A 75 11.66 0.87 1.95
C ILE A 75 10.43 0.01 2.15
N VAL A 76 9.81 0.14 3.32
CA VAL A 76 8.45 -0.35 3.58
C VAL A 76 7.56 0.86 3.75
N ILE A 77 6.58 1.01 2.87
CA ILE A 77 5.58 2.07 3.01
C ILE A 77 4.26 1.43 3.42
N TYR A 78 3.75 1.88 4.58
CA TYR A 78 2.51 1.38 5.14
C TYR A 78 1.35 2.35 4.94
N ASN A 79 0.12 1.87 5.12
CA ASN A 79 -1.10 2.63 4.78
C ASN A 79 -1.20 3.02 3.30
N THR A 80 -0.58 2.26 2.40
CA THR A 80 -0.45 2.63 0.98
C THR A 80 -1.68 2.37 0.13
N GLY A 81 -2.57 1.48 0.57
CA GLY A 81 -3.59 0.93 -0.33
C GLY A 81 -4.97 1.56 -0.20
N SER A 82 -5.40 2.24 -1.27
CA SER A 82 -6.79 2.64 -1.50
C SER A 82 -7.50 1.70 -2.48
N SER A 83 -6.79 1.09 -3.45
CA SER A 83 -7.33 0.16 -4.45
C SER A 83 -6.29 -0.87 -4.97
N LEU A 84 -6.73 -1.85 -5.78
CA LEU A 84 -5.82 -2.82 -6.42
C LEU A 84 -5.10 -2.21 -7.63
N GLU A 85 -5.77 -1.28 -8.30
CA GLU A 85 -5.31 -0.55 -9.48
C GLU A 85 -4.18 0.43 -9.15
N ASP A 86 -4.10 0.87 -7.89
CA ASP A 86 -3.02 1.70 -7.39
C ASP A 86 -1.66 1.01 -7.58
N PHE A 87 -1.55 -0.28 -7.25
CA PHE A 87 -0.30 -1.04 -7.35
C PHE A 87 0.20 -1.17 -8.79
N ASP A 88 -0.70 -1.31 -9.76
CA ASP A 88 -0.34 -1.34 -11.17
C ASP A 88 0.20 0.02 -11.60
N THR A 89 -0.50 1.09 -11.22
CA THR A 89 -0.12 2.45 -11.57
C THR A 89 1.25 2.80 -10.99
N ILE A 90 1.49 2.44 -9.73
CA ILE A 90 2.81 2.61 -9.08
C ILE A 90 3.86 1.78 -9.83
N SER A 91 3.55 0.53 -10.19
CA SER A 91 4.48 -0.32 -10.95
C SER A 91 4.88 0.33 -12.28
N GLU A 92 3.92 0.88 -13.04
CA GLU A 92 4.20 1.62 -14.28
C GLU A 92 5.06 2.87 -14.04
N MET A 93 4.80 3.62 -12.95
CA MET A 93 5.59 4.80 -12.58
C MET A 93 7.04 4.46 -12.18
N LEU A 94 7.28 3.27 -11.64
CA LEU A 94 8.60 2.81 -11.21
C LEU A 94 9.45 2.22 -12.35
N LYS A 95 8.83 1.68 -13.40
CA LYS A 95 9.52 1.05 -14.54
C LYS A 95 10.63 1.90 -15.19
N PRO A 96 10.45 3.21 -15.45
CA PRO A 96 11.50 4.05 -16.05
C PRO A 96 12.77 4.15 -15.19
N TYR A 97 12.67 3.84 -13.90
CA TYR A 97 13.76 3.85 -12.93
C TYR A 97 14.32 2.45 -12.65
N GLU A 98 13.88 1.43 -13.42
CA GLU A 98 14.22 0.01 -13.20
C GLU A 98 13.88 -0.50 -11.79
N LEU A 99 12.92 0.15 -11.12
CA LEU A 99 12.42 -0.25 -9.81
C LEU A 99 11.16 -1.10 -9.98
N ILE A 100 10.98 -2.05 -9.06
CA ILE A 100 9.78 -2.90 -8.97
C ILE A 100 9.26 -2.89 -7.54
N ILE A 101 7.97 -3.17 -7.37
CA ILE A 101 7.43 -3.52 -6.06
C ILE A 101 7.85 -4.96 -5.78
N ASN A 102 8.69 -5.21 -4.77
CA ASN A 102 9.15 -6.57 -4.47
C ASN A 102 8.09 -7.37 -3.74
N ASN A 103 7.47 -6.77 -2.73
CA ASN A 103 6.42 -7.42 -1.95
C ASN A 103 5.23 -6.48 -1.73
N ILE A 104 4.03 -7.03 -1.76
CA ILE A 104 2.81 -6.40 -1.24
C ILE A 104 2.34 -7.23 -0.04
N LEU A 105 2.35 -6.61 1.13
CA LEU A 105 1.91 -7.24 2.37
C LEU A 105 0.40 -7.06 2.53
N VAL A 106 -0.29 -8.15 2.84
CA VAL A 106 -1.74 -8.20 3.11
C VAL A 106 -1.97 -8.87 4.47
N PRO A 107 -3.03 -8.52 5.21
CA PRO A 107 -3.31 -9.15 6.50
C PRO A 107 -3.64 -10.62 6.28
N ASN A 108 -3.10 -11.50 7.12
CA ASN A 108 -3.41 -12.92 7.12
C ASN A 108 -4.87 -13.21 7.56
N GLU A 109 -5.34 -14.44 7.40
CA GLU A 109 -6.72 -14.83 7.78
C GLU A 109 -7.05 -14.52 9.24
N SER A 110 -6.14 -14.80 10.18
CA SER A 110 -6.38 -14.53 11.60
C SER A 110 -6.61 -13.04 11.85
N LYS A 111 -5.82 -12.16 11.23
CA LYS A 111 -5.98 -10.71 11.34
C LYS A 111 -7.26 -10.23 10.68
N ARG A 112 -7.62 -10.76 9.51
CA ARG A 112 -8.89 -10.41 8.86
C ARG A 112 -10.10 -10.78 9.72
N GLN A 113 -10.08 -11.95 10.35
CA GLN A 113 -11.12 -12.38 11.28
C GLN A 113 -11.17 -11.51 12.54
N GLN A 114 -10.02 -11.08 13.05
CA GLN A 114 -9.96 -10.13 14.16
C GLN A 114 -10.55 -8.77 13.75
N GLN A 115 -10.18 -8.23 12.59
CA GLN A 115 -10.75 -6.99 12.04
C GLN A 115 -12.28 -7.08 11.87
N LEU A 116 -12.79 -8.24 11.44
CA LEU A 116 -14.23 -8.50 11.36
C LEU A 116 -14.88 -8.47 12.76
N ALA A 117 -14.31 -9.16 13.73
CA ALA A 117 -14.83 -9.21 15.10
C ALA A 117 -14.84 -7.81 15.75
N ASP A 118 -13.76 -7.04 15.57
CA ASP A 118 -13.64 -5.67 16.07
C ASP A 118 -14.65 -4.74 15.38
N GLY A 119 -14.85 -4.89 14.07
CA GLY A 119 -15.88 -4.17 13.32
C GLY A 119 -17.29 -4.48 13.81
N GLN A 120 -17.63 -5.76 13.99
CA GLN A 120 -18.93 -6.20 14.51
C GLN A 120 -19.17 -5.69 15.92
N LYS A 121 -18.14 -5.72 16.78
CA LYS A 121 -18.20 -5.16 18.13
C LYS A 121 -18.45 -3.66 18.09
N ALA A 122 -17.69 -2.90 17.31
CA ALA A 122 -17.86 -1.45 17.16
C ALA A 122 -19.25 -1.08 16.61
N TYR A 123 -19.84 -1.93 15.76
CA TYR A 123 -21.21 -1.75 15.28
C TYR A 123 -22.25 -1.95 16.39
N ARG A 124 -22.11 -3.02 17.19
CA ARG A 124 -23.02 -3.34 18.31
C ARG A 124 -22.94 -2.31 19.44
N ASP A 125 -21.74 -1.89 19.79
CA ASP A 125 -21.43 -1.03 20.95
C ASP A 125 -21.81 0.46 20.74
N HIS A 126 -22.66 0.78 19.75
CA HIS A 126 -23.36 2.07 19.59
C HIS A 126 -22.54 3.26 19.03
N SER A 127 -21.94 3.16 17.83
CA SER A 127 -21.50 4.39 17.11
C SER A 127 -21.54 4.36 15.58
N ARG A 128 -21.90 3.24 14.94
CA ARG A 128 -21.74 3.09 13.47
C ARG A 128 -22.98 2.62 12.69
N TRP A 129 -24.07 2.30 13.36
CA TRP A 129 -25.39 2.00 12.75
C TRP A 129 -25.96 3.07 11.80
N LEU A 130 -25.60 4.35 11.94
CA LEU A 130 -25.98 5.41 10.98
C LEU A 130 -25.09 5.41 9.73
N HIS A 131 -23.91 4.80 9.80
CA HIS A 131 -22.90 4.79 8.74
C HIS A 131 -22.88 3.48 7.96
N PHE A 132 -23.44 2.41 8.52
CA PHE A 132 -23.44 1.09 7.91
C PHE A 132 -24.77 0.39 8.11
N TYR A 133 -25.24 -0.36 7.11
CA TYR A 133 -26.41 -1.22 7.27
C TYR A 133 -26.04 -2.56 7.93
N PRO A 134 -27.00 -3.25 8.58
CA PRO A 134 -26.76 -4.59 9.12
C PRO A 134 -26.26 -5.56 8.02
N GLY A 135 -25.08 -6.16 8.21
CA GLY A 135 -24.47 -7.08 7.24
C GLY A 135 -23.37 -6.47 6.36
N GLU A 136 -23.26 -5.14 6.31
CA GLU A 136 -22.28 -4.45 5.46
C GLU A 136 -20.82 -4.75 5.87
N ILE A 137 -20.58 -5.00 7.16
CA ILE A 137 -19.25 -5.32 7.70
C ILE A 137 -18.80 -6.69 7.21
N GLU A 138 -19.70 -7.69 7.24
CA GLU A 138 -19.47 -9.04 6.74
C GLU A 138 -19.28 -9.05 5.22
N GLU A 139 -20.06 -8.25 4.50
CA GLU A 139 -19.93 -8.08 3.05
C GLU A 139 -18.58 -7.45 2.68
N ASN A 140 -18.18 -6.37 3.36
CA ASN A 140 -16.88 -5.75 3.19
C ASN A 140 -15.72 -6.71 3.50
N HIS A 141 -15.86 -7.53 4.55
CA HIS A 141 -14.88 -8.56 4.88
C HIS A 141 -14.75 -9.61 3.77
N LYS A 142 -15.87 -10.15 3.28
CA LYS A 142 -15.88 -11.11 2.15
C LYS A 142 -15.28 -10.48 0.89
N TYR A 143 -15.68 -9.26 0.56
CA TYR A 143 -15.17 -8.52 -0.59
C TYR A 143 -13.66 -8.31 -0.51
N PHE A 144 -13.14 -8.01 0.69
CA PHE A 144 -11.71 -7.86 0.91
C PHE A 144 -10.95 -9.18 0.75
N ALA A 145 -11.49 -10.30 1.24
CA ALA A 145 -10.89 -11.62 1.03
C ALA A 145 -10.82 -11.98 -0.47
N GLU A 146 -11.86 -11.67 -1.25
CA GLU A 146 -11.84 -11.85 -2.71
C GLU A 146 -10.82 -10.93 -3.39
N LYS A 147 -10.69 -9.66 -2.95
CA LYS A 147 -9.65 -8.75 -3.44
C LYS A 147 -8.24 -9.32 -3.24
N ILE A 148 -7.95 -9.94 -2.10
CA ILE A 148 -6.65 -10.57 -1.85
C ILE A 148 -6.42 -11.74 -2.82
N LYS A 149 -7.45 -12.56 -3.09
CA LYS A 149 -7.35 -13.63 -4.09
C LYS A 149 -7.07 -13.08 -5.48
N THR A 150 -7.79 -12.03 -5.89
CA THR A 150 -7.56 -11.35 -7.17
C THR A 150 -6.15 -10.77 -7.26
N LEU A 151 -5.67 -10.13 -6.19
CA LEU A 151 -4.32 -9.58 -6.12
C LEU A 151 -3.26 -10.69 -6.30
N LYS A 152 -3.40 -11.81 -5.58
CA LYS A 152 -2.51 -12.97 -5.70
C LYS A 152 -2.49 -13.54 -7.11
N ALA A 153 -3.66 -13.75 -7.71
CA ALA A 153 -3.77 -14.29 -9.06
C ALA A 153 -3.12 -13.36 -10.10
N LYS A 154 -3.31 -12.06 -9.95
CA LYS A 154 -2.77 -11.04 -10.85
C LYS A 154 -1.25 -10.98 -10.83
N TYR A 155 -0.65 -11.02 -9.64
CA TYR A 155 0.80 -10.90 -9.48
C TYR A 155 1.54 -12.26 -9.52
N GLN A 156 0.82 -13.38 -9.68
CA GLN A 156 1.39 -14.74 -9.67
C GLN A 156 2.54 -14.95 -10.68
N ASN A 157 2.46 -14.32 -11.85
CA ASN A 157 3.46 -14.45 -12.93
C ASN A 157 4.40 -13.24 -13.02
N THR A 158 4.44 -12.41 -11.98
CA THR A 158 5.29 -11.22 -11.91
C THR A 158 6.42 -11.43 -10.89
N GLU A 159 7.40 -10.53 -10.89
CA GLU A 159 8.46 -10.53 -9.87
C GLU A 159 7.94 -10.08 -8.49
N THR A 160 6.81 -9.37 -8.44
CA THR A 160 6.16 -8.92 -7.20
C THR A 160 5.48 -10.08 -6.48
N LYS A 161 5.79 -10.26 -5.20
CA LYS A 161 5.16 -11.29 -4.36
C LYS A 161 4.09 -10.71 -3.46
N ILE A 162 3.01 -11.46 -3.24
CA ILE A 162 1.97 -11.12 -2.27
C ILE A 162 2.16 -11.97 -1.02
N LEU A 163 2.42 -11.34 0.13
CA LEU A 163 2.71 -12.03 1.39
C LEU A 163 1.62 -11.72 2.42
N GLU A 164 1.12 -12.78 3.08
CA GLU A 164 0.20 -12.64 4.21
C GLU A 164 0.99 -12.55 5.52
N ILE A 165 0.77 -11.48 6.29
CA ILE A 165 1.40 -11.24 7.59
C ILE A 165 0.39 -11.01 8.69
#